data_AF-A0A4Q3VMV8-F1
#
_entry.id   AF-A0A4Q3VMV8-F1
#
_cell.length_a   1.000
_cell.length_b   1.000
_cell.length_c   1.000
_cell.angle_alpha   90.00
_cell.angle_beta   90.00
_cell.angle_gamma   90.00
#
_symmetry.space_group_name_H-M   'P 1'
#
loop_
_entity.id
_entity.type
_entity.pdbx_description
1 polymer ?
#
loop_
_entity_poly.entity_id
_entity_poly.type
_entity_poly.pdbx_seq_one_letter_code
_entity_poly.pdbx_strand_id
1 'polypeptide(L)'
;MLLSLAAFLFVRPIAPAEVEGMGIELRGEFMTVAYGGHKTPKVMFPLPRDYRGQVPLRFDLKVKPASALVSGRVVEGECGDRVAELLLKPMKDGAKVNVAWRSLVFADSGERERMKLP
;
A
#
# COMPACT_ATOMS: atom_id res chain seq x y z
N MET A 1 36.70 50.82 -21.67
CA MET A 1 35.83 50.15 -22.67
C MET A 1 36.38 48.75 -22.90
N LEU A 2 35.49 47.78 -23.14
CA LEU A 2 35.71 46.32 -23.29
C LEU A 2 35.85 45.54 -21.97
N LEU A 3 35.15 44.44 -21.72
CA LEU A 3 33.88 43.90 -22.22
C LEU A 3 33.52 42.81 -21.18
N SER A 4 32.34 42.89 -20.56
CA SER A 4 31.88 41.90 -19.59
C SER A 4 31.47 40.63 -20.33
N LEU A 5 32.16 39.51 -20.06
CA LEU A 5 31.83 38.20 -20.61
C LEU A 5 30.80 37.52 -19.69
N ALA A 6 29.52 37.77 -19.95
CA ALA A 6 28.44 37.06 -19.28
C ALA A 6 28.29 35.66 -19.91
N ALA A 7 28.80 34.64 -19.21
CA ALA A 7 28.55 33.24 -19.55
C ALA A 7 27.09 32.89 -19.19
N PHE A 8 26.20 32.93 -20.18
CA PHE A 8 24.86 32.35 -20.06
C PHE A 8 24.97 30.83 -20.04
N LEU A 9 24.87 30.24 -18.85
CA LEU A 9 24.60 28.82 -18.67
C LEU A 9 23.19 28.52 -19.23
N PHE A 10 23.13 27.98 -20.43
CA PHE A 10 21.92 27.37 -20.98
C PHE A 10 21.57 26.11 -20.19
N VAL A 11 20.84 26.28 -19.08
CA VAL A 11 20.12 25.16 -18.45
C VAL A 11 18.95 24.83 -19.37
N ARG A 12 19.10 23.80 -20.21
CA ARG A 12 17.94 23.27 -20.95
C ARG A 12 16.97 22.68 -19.94
N PRO A 13 15.70 23.12 -19.90
CA PRO A 13 14.70 22.44 -19.09
C PRO A 13 14.53 21.04 -19.65
N ILE A 14 14.87 20.03 -18.85
CA ILE A 14 14.51 18.64 -19.15
C ILE A 14 13.00 18.59 -19.02
N ALA A 15 12.29 18.39 -20.14
CA ALA A 15 10.86 18.13 -20.10
C ALA A 15 10.63 16.91 -19.19
N PRO A 16 9.69 16.97 -18.22
CA PRO A 16 9.40 15.82 -17.39
C PRO A 16 8.99 14.67 -18.30
N ALA A 17 9.66 13.52 -18.14
CA ALA A 17 9.29 12.31 -18.88
C ALA A 17 7.82 11.98 -18.56
N GLU A 18 6.98 11.86 -19.59
CA GLU A 18 5.62 11.35 -19.41
C GLU A 18 5.73 9.91 -18.90
N VAL A 19 5.19 9.66 -17.71
CA VAL A 19 5.16 8.33 -17.11
C VAL A 19 3.88 7.65 -17.57
N GLU A 20 3.99 6.73 -18.52
CA GLU A 20 2.89 5.83 -18.87
C GLU A 20 2.76 4.73 -17.80
N GLY A 21 1.53 4.43 -17.39
CA GLY A 21 1.29 3.35 -16.43
C GLY A 21 -0.18 3.07 -16.21
N MET A 22 -0.46 2.04 -15.43
CA MET A 22 -1.81 1.54 -15.16
C MET A 22 -2.12 1.56 -13.67
N GLY A 23 -3.32 2.02 -13.33
CA GLY A 23 -3.88 1.82 -11.98
C GLY A 23 -4.34 0.37 -11.81
N ILE A 24 -3.70 -0.37 -10.93
CA ILE A 24 -4.08 -1.72 -10.54
C ILE A 24 -4.81 -1.67 -9.21
N GLU A 25 -5.96 -2.33 -9.16
CA GLU A 25 -6.73 -2.46 -7.94
C GLU A 25 -6.71 -3.89 -7.42
N LEU A 26 -6.28 -4.05 -6.17
CA LEU A 26 -6.27 -5.32 -5.45
C LEU A 26 -7.36 -5.28 -4.38
N ARG A 27 -8.12 -6.37 -4.24
CA ARG A 27 -9.18 -6.51 -3.25
C ARG A 27 -9.07 -7.85 -2.54
N GLY A 28 -9.43 -7.88 -1.27
CA GLY A 28 -9.63 -9.11 -0.53
C GLY A 28 -10.71 -8.97 0.53
N GLU A 29 -11.40 -10.06 0.81
CA GLU A 29 -12.42 -10.15 1.86
C GLU A 29 -12.33 -11.51 2.55
N PHE A 30 -12.47 -11.51 3.87
CA PHE A 30 -12.63 -12.73 4.64
C PHE A 30 -13.48 -12.50 5.89
N MET A 31 -13.95 -13.60 6.46
CA MET A 31 -14.72 -13.63 7.69
C MET A 31 -13.93 -14.36 8.77
N THR A 32 -13.70 -13.70 9.90
CA THR A 32 -13.14 -14.35 11.09
C THR A 32 -14.29 -14.84 11.97
N VAL A 33 -14.20 -16.09 12.43
CA VAL A 33 -15.15 -16.71 13.37
C VAL A 33 -14.40 -17.08 14.64
N ALA A 34 -14.94 -16.70 15.80
CA ALA A 34 -14.33 -17.05 17.08
C ALA A 34 -14.76 -18.44 17.57
N TYR A 35 -13.77 -19.18 18.05
CA TYR A 35 -13.93 -20.44 18.80
C TYR A 35 -13.19 -20.31 20.14
N GLY A 36 -13.91 -20.41 21.28
CA GLY A 36 -13.28 -20.35 22.61
C GLY A 36 -12.82 -18.94 23.06
N GLY A 37 -13.68 -17.95 22.88
CA GLY A 37 -13.41 -16.51 22.89
C GLY A 37 -12.95 -15.84 24.20
N HIS A 38 -11.67 -16.01 24.56
CA HIS A 38 -11.05 -15.28 25.68
C HIS A 38 -9.88 -14.36 25.29
N LYS A 39 -9.39 -14.42 24.05
CA LYS A 39 -8.25 -13.62 23.58
C LYS A 39 -8.67 -12.61 22.51
N THR A 40 -7.98 -11.49 22.52
CA THR A 40 -8.08 -10.40 21.53
C THR A 40 -7.40 -10.86 20.23
N PRO A 41 -8.14 -11.15 19.15
CA PRO A 41 -7.54 -11.65 17.92
C PRO A 41 -6.72 -10.56 17.24
N LYS A 42 -5.59 -10.96 16.67
CA LYS A 42 -4.75 -10.13 15.81
C LYS A 42 -4.87 -10.60 14.37
N VAL A 43 -5.05 -9.67 13.45
CA VAL A 43 -5.19 -9.93 12.02
C VAL A 43 -4.19 -9.07 11.26
N MET A 44 -3.44 -9.64 10.33
CA MET A 44 -2.41 -8.92 9.57
C MET A 44 -2.72 -8.93 8.07
N PHE A 45 -2.46 -7.81 7.40
CA PHE A 45 -2.68 -7.64 5.96
C PHE A 45 -1.41 -7.10 5.32
N PRO A 46 -0.98 -7.65 4.17
CA PRO A 46 0.14 -7.08 3.44
C PRO A 46 -0.26 -5.69 2.92
N LEU A 47 0.63 -4.71 3.11
CA LEU A 47 0.52 -3.43 2.42
C LEU A 47 1.41 -3.48 1.18
N PRO A 48 0.91 -3.05 0.01
CA PRO A 48 1.77 -2.90 -1.13
C PRO A 48 2.89 -1.91 -0.81
N ARG A 49 4.08 -2.26 -1.27
CA ARG A 49 5.30 -1.47 -1.10
C ARG A 49 5.64 -0.79 -2.41
N ASP A 50 6.45 0.26 -2.32
CA ASP A 50 7.17 0.75 -3.48
C ASP A 50 8.07 -0.39 -3.98
N TYR A 51 7.79 -0.87 -5.18
CA TYR A 51 8.56 -1.93 -5.81
C TYR A 51 8.49 -1.79 -7.31
N ARG A 52 9.66 -1.63 -7.95
CA ARG A 52 9.80 -1.80 -9.40
C ARG A 52 8.71 -1.08 -10.20
N GLY A 53 8.69 0.25 -10.13
CA GLY A 53 7.71 1.09 -10.83
C GLY A 53 6.30 1.05 -10.25
N GLN A 54 6.06 0.29 -9.18
CA GLN A 54 4.80 0.28 -8.46
C GLN A 54 4.83 1.30 -7.33
N VAL A 55 3.84 2.19 -7.30
CA VAL A 55 3.63 3.20 -6.26
C VAL A 55 2.27 2.97 -5.62
N PRO A 56 2.19 2.60 -4.33
CA PRO A 56 0.94 2.49 -3.60
C PRO A 56 0.27 3.87 -3.51
N LEU A 57 -0.95 3.98 -4.03
CA LEU A 57 -1.71 5.23 -4.01
C LEU A 57 -2.67 5.29 -2.83
N ARG A 58 -3.32 4.17 -2.52
CA ARG A 58 -4.36 4.11 -1.49
C ARG A 58 -4.50 2.71 -0.91
N PHE A 59 -4.81 2.65 0.37
CA PHE A 59 -5.26 1.45 1.05
C PHE A 59 -6.49 1.77 1.88
N ASP A 60 -7.60 1.08 1.61
CA ASP A 60 -8.83 1.17 2.38
C ASP A 60 -9.07 -0.15 3.11
N LEU A 61 -9.54 -0.04 4.35
CA LEU A 61 -9.87 -1.18 5.18
C LEU A 61 -11.26 -0.98 5.78
N LYS A 62 -12.06 -2.04 5.73
CA LYS A 62 -13.42 -2.07 6.28
C LYS A 62 -13.59 -3.28 7.19
N VAL A 63 -13.96 -3.01 8.44
CA VAL A 63 -14.30 -4.03 9.43
C VAL A 63 -15.80 -3.94 9.74
N LYS A 64 -16.49 -5.08 9.73
CA LYS A 64 -17.91 -5.18 10.08
C LYS A 64 -18.14 -6.25 11.15
N PRO A 65 -18.75 -5.92 12.30
CA PRO A 65 -19.15 -4.57 12.70
C PRO A 65 -17.93 -3.69 12.99
N ALA A 66 -18.03 -2.38 12.72
CA ALA A 66 -16.92 -1.45 12.96
C ALA A 66 -16.51 -1.41 14.44
N SER A 67 -17.47 -1.65 15.34
CA SER A 67 -17.23 -1.75 16.79
C SER A 67 -16.36 -2.92 17.20
N ALA A 68 -16.09 -3.89 16.32
CA ALA A 68 -15.17 -4.99 16.57
C ALA A 68 -13.70 -4.56 16.48
N LEU A 69 -13.37 -3.47 15.79
CA LEU A 69 -11.99 -2.97 15.71
C LEU A 69 -11.63 -2.22 17.00
N VAL A 70 -10.50 -2.57 17.59
CA VAL A 70 -9.89 -1.86 18.74
C VAL A 70 -8.88 -0.84 18.25
N SER A 71 -7.93 -1.30 17.42
CA SER A 71 -6.86 -0.47 16.88
C SER A 71 -6.32 -1.07 15.60
N GLY A 72 -5.71 -0.22 14.77
CA GLY A 72 -4.91 -0.64 13.61
C GLY A 72 -3.59 0.13 13.59
N ARG A 73 -2.50 -0.54 13.21
CA ARG A 73 -1.19 0.10 13.02
C ARG A 73 -0.45 -0.54 11.86
N VAL A 74 0.52 0.18 11.31
CA VAL A 74 1.46 -0.37 10.33
C VAL A 74 2.71 -0.83 11.07
N VAL A 75 3.13 -2.06 10.81
CA VAL A 75 4.36 -2.65 11.38
C VAL A 75 5.20 -3.26 10.27
N GLU A 76 6.47 -3.52 10.56
CA GLU A 76 7.38 -4.24 9.68
C GLU A 76 7.07 -5.75 9.73
N GLY A 77 7.06 -6.39 8.57
CA GLY A 77 6.86 -7.83 8.39
C GLY A 77 8.19 -8.60 8.30
N GLU A 78 8.10 -9.90 8.08
CA GLU A 78 9.25 -10.82 8.15
C GLU A 78 10.27 -10.64 7.00
N CYS A 79 9.89 -9.94 5.92
CA CYS A 79 10.72 -9.75 4.72
C CYS A 79 11.02 -8.27 4.43
N GLY A 80 10.98 -7.40 5.46
CA GLY A 80 11.09 -5.95 5.29
C GLY A 80 9.91 -5.34 4.53
N ASP A 81 8.81 -6.08 4.42
CA ASP A 81 7.52 -5.60 3.96
C ASP A 81 6.80 -4.83 5.07
N ARG A 82 5.78 -4.06 4.72
CA ARG A 82 4.91 -3.40 5.69
C ARG A 82 3.60 -4.17 5.76
N VAL A 83 3.10 -4.39 6.96
CA VAL A 83 1.81 -5.02 7.19
C VAL A 83 0.91 -4.13 8.03
N ALA A 84 -0.38 -4.11 7.72
CA ALA A 84 -1.38 -3.53 8.60
C ALA A 84 -1.76 -4.58 9.66
N GLU A 85 -1.47 -4.29 10.92
CA GLU A 85 -1.84 -5.10 12.06
C GLU A 85 -3.12 -4.54 12.69
N LEU A 86 -4.17 -5.34 12.73
CA LEU A 86 -5.45 -5.02 13.35
C LEU A 86 -5.65 -5.82 14.63
N LEU A 87 -6.12 -5.13 15.65
CA LEU A 87 -6.53 -5.73 16.90
C LEU A 87 -8.06 -5.71 16.98
N LEU A 88 -8.67 -6.89 17.10
CA LEU A 88 -10.12 -7.04 17.21
C LEU A 88 -10.52 -7.21 18.68
N LYS A 89 -11.72 -6.77 19.06
CA LYS A 89 -12.24 -7.03 20.41
C LYS A 89 -12.36 -8.54 20.64
N PRO A 90 -12.20 -9.01 21.89
CA PRO A 90 -12.58 -10.37 22.24
C PRO A 90 -13.99 -10.67 21.75
N MET A 91 -14.12 -11.79 21.04
CA MET A 91 -15.34 -12.19 20.37
C MET A 91 -16.00 -13.32 21.15
N LYS A 92 -17.32 -13.31 21.28
CA LYS A 92 -18.07 -14.47 21.82
C LYS A 92 -17.96 -15.65 20.85
N ASP A 93 -18.15 -16.86 21.37
CA ASP A 93 -18.17 -18.07 20.54
C ASP A 93 -19.19 -17.95 19.40
N GLY A 94 -18.76 -18.30 18.18
CA GLY A 94 -19.57 -18.18 16.97
C GLY A 94 -19.78 -16.74 16.45
N ALA A 95 -19.25 -15.71 17.12
CA ALA A 95 -19.31 -14.34 16.62
C ALA A 95 -18.48 -14.20 15.34
N LYS A 96 -18.97 -13.36 14.43
CA LYS A 96 -18.41 -13.17 13.09
C LYS A 96 -17.99 -11.72 12.91
N VAL A 97 -16.80 -11.53 12.35
CA VAL A 97 -16.30 -10.22 11.91
C VAL A 97 -15.85 -10.36 10.47
N ASN A 98 -16.43 -9.55 9.60
CA ASN A 98 -16.03 -9.46 8.19
C ASN A 98 -14.99 -8.38 8.05
N VAL A 99 -13.89 -8.69 7.37
CA VAL A 99 -12.86 -7.74 7.04
C VAL A 99 -12.65 -7.73 5.53
N ALA A 100 -12.74 -6.54 4.96
CA ALA A 100 -12.48 -6.31 3.55
C ALA A 100 -11.42 -5.23 3.40
N TRP A 101 -10.54 -5.38 2.43
CA TRP A 101 -9.51 -4.41 2.10
C TRP A 101 -9.46 -4.17 0.61
N ARG A 102 -9.00 -2.98 0.26
CA ARG A 102 -8.79 -2.52 -1.10
C ARG A 102 -7.46 -1.79 -1.15
N SER A 103 -6.65 -2.08 -2.16
CA SER A 103 -5.47 -1.29 -2.45
C SER A 103 -5.44 -0.84 -3.90
N LEU A 104 -5.09 0.42 -4.10
CA LEU A 104 -4.83 0.99 -5.41
C LEU A 104 -3.32 1.24 -5.53
N VAL A 105 -2.74 0.69 -6.59
CA VAL A 105 -1.31 0.80 -6.91
C VAL A 105 -1.20 1.33 -8.33
N PHE A 106 -0.37 2.34 -8.55
CA PHE A 106 0.04 2.73 -9.89
C PHE A 106 1.23 1.88 -10.29
N ALA A 107 1.18 1.23 -11.45
CA ALA A 107 2.29 0.46 -12.01
C ALA A 107 2.79 1.14 -13.29
N ASP A 108 4.02 1.64 -13.26
CA ASP A 108 4.74 2.20 -14.41
C ASP A 108 5.03 1.10 -15.43
N SER A 109 4.53 1.27 -16.67
CA SER A 109 4.77 0.33 -17.76
C SER A 109 6.19 0.40 -18.31
N GLY A 110 6.87 1.54 -18.16
CA GLY A 110 8.24 1.75 -18.60
C GLY A 110 9.29 1.03 -17.74
N GLU A 111 8.93 0.62 -16.51
CA GLU A 111 9.83 -0.16 -15.65
C GLU A 111 9.99 -1.61 -16.16
N ARG A 112 8.92 -2.21 -16.73
CA ARG A 112 8.98 -3.55 -17.35
C ARG A 112 10.02 -3.61 -18.46
N GLU A 113 10.05 -2.61 -19.34
CA GLU A 113 11.02 -2.51 -20.45
C GLU A 113 12.46 -2.32 -19.94
N ARG A 114 12.65 -1.49 -18.90
CA ARG A 114 13.97 -1.26 -18.28
C ARG A 114 14.54 -2.50 -17.59
N MET A 115 13.67 -3.37 -17.06
CA MET A 115 14.09 -4.55 -16.33
C MET A 115 14.40 -5.77 -17.20
N LYS A 116 14.16 -5.71 -18.52
CA LYS A 116 14.35 -6.84 -19.45
C LYS A 116 13.78 -8.16 -18.91
N LEU A 117 12.64 -8.09 -18.22
CA LEU A 117 11.95 -9.29 -17.76
C LEU A 117 11.38 -10.02 -18.99
N PRO A 118 11.40 -11.36 -19.01
CA PRO A 118 10.91 -12.15 -20.15
C PRO A 118 9.44 -11.86 -20.51
#